data_AF-A0A2S9FU61-F1
#
_entry.id   AF-A0A2S9FU61-F1
#
_cell.length_a   1.000
_cell.length_b   1.000
_cell.length_c   1.000
_cell.angle_alpha   90.00
_cell.angle_beta   90.00
_cell.angle_gamma   90.00
#
_symmetry.space_group_name_H-M   'P 1'
#
loop_
_entity.id
_entity.type
_entity.pdbx_description
1 polymer ?
#
loop_
_entity_poly.entity_id
_entity_poly.type
_entity_poly.pdbx_seq_one_letter_code
_entity_poly.pdbx_strand_id
1 'polypeptide(L)'
;IEVRGEPVTRGYTTVAGFIGAQDDRGWYDTGDIGYLTETGDVVVCGRLKDVIIMAGRNIYPTDIERAASRVDGVRPGCAVAVRLDAGR
;
A
#
# COMPACT_ATOMS: atom_id res chain seq x y z
N ILE A 1 -3.11 2.42 8.71
CA ILE A 1 -2.20 3.48 9.19
C ILE A 1 -2.84 4.77 8.76
N GLU A 2 -3.02 5.70 9.68
CA GLU A 2 -3.62 7.00 9.40
C GLU A 2 -2.61 8.09 9.72
N VAL A 3 -2.59 9.14 8.90
CA VAL A 3 -1.66 10.27 9.06
C VAL A 3 -2.41 11.59 9.07
N ARG A 4 -1.89 12.55 9.83
CA ARG A 4 -2.42 13.92 9.90
C ARG A 4 -1.28 14.90 10.10
N GLY A 5 -1.33 16.01 9.38
CA GLY A 5 -0.35 17.09 9.49
C GLY A 5 -0.35 17.97 8.24
N GLU A 6 0.41 19.06 8.29
CA GLU A 6 0.57 20.00 7.17
C GLU A 6 1.00 19.32 5.84
N PRO A 7 1.85 18.28 5.84
CA PRO A 7 2.25 17.62 4.59
C PRO A 7 1.15 16.75 3.93
N VAL A 8 0.01 16.52 4.60
CA VAL A 8 -1.04 15.62 4.11
C VAL A 8 -1.93 16.35 3.08
N THR A 9 -2.12 15.72 1.91
CA THR A 9 -2.99 16.27 0.86
C THR A 9 -4.42 16.48 1.36
N ARG A 10 -5.09 17.54 0.88
CA ARG A 10 -6.52 17.76 1.14
C ARG A 10 -7.43 16.86 0.31
N GLY A 11 -6.93 16.33 -0.81
CA GLY A 11 -7.76 15.59 -1.75
C GLY A 11 -7.10 15.35 -3.10
N TYR A 12 -7.90 14.82 -4.01
CA TYR A 12 -7.54 14.50 -5.39
C TYR A 12 -8.45 15.23 -6.36
N THR A 13 -7.85 15.88 -7.36
CA THR A 13 -8.59 16.40 -8.51
C THR A 13 -8.79 15.26 -9.51
N THR A 14 -10.04 14.90 -9.78
CA THR A 14 -10.40 13.86 -10.75
C THR A 14 -11.24 14.43 -11.88
N VAL A 15 -11.46 13.64 -12.93
CA VAL A 15 -12.38 14.00 -14.02
C VAL A 15 -13.83 14.21 -13.54
N ALA A 16 -14.21 13.61 -12.40
CA ALA A 16 -15.52 13.74 -11.78
C ALA A 16 -15.61 14.88 -10.77
N GLY A 17 -14.52 15.63 -10.55
CA GLY A 17 -14.43 16.71 -9.56
C GLY A 17 -13.41 16.42 -8.45
N PHE A 18 -13.43 17.28 -7.42
CA PHE A 18 -12.54 17.17 -6.27
C PHE A 18 -13.07 16.13 -5.28
N ILE A 19 -12.20 15.21 -4.86
CA ILE A 19 -12.49 14.19 -3.85
C ILE A 19 -11.65 14.48 -2.62
N GLY A 20 -12.30 14.73 -1.48
CA GLY A 20 -11.64 14.92 -0.20
C GLY A 20 -10.91 13.64 0.22
N ALA A 21 -9.66 13.78 0.68
CA ALA A 21 -8.85 12.65 1.12
C ALA A 21 -8.88 12.46 2.64
N GLN A 22 -9.23 13.49 3.40
CA GLN A 22 -9.24 13.49 4.85
C GLN A 22 -10.66 13.32 5.40
N ASP A 23 -10.77 12.70 6.57
CA ASP A 23 -12.01 12.65 7.34
C ASP A 23 -12.32 14.00 8.02
N ASP A 24 -13.45 14.09 8.72
CA ASP A 24 -13.89 15.29 9.45
C ASP A 24 -12.93 15.74 10.57
N ARG A 25 -11.96 14.89 10.93
CA ARG A 25 -10.94 15.14 11.96
C ARG A 25 -9.56 15.43 11.36
N GLY A 26 -9.44 15.45 10.03
CA GLY A 26 -8.22 15.72 9.28
C GLY A 26 -7.29 14.52 9.10
N TRP A 27 -7.75 13.30 9.39
CA TRP A 27 -6.96 12.08 9.19
C TRP A 27 -7.09 11.58 7.76
N TYR A 28 -5.96 11.20 7.17
CA TYR A 28 -5.87 10.54 5.89
C TYR A 28 -5.61 9.04 6.10
N ASP A 29 -6.51 8.21 5.60
CA ASP A 29 -6.32 6.76 5.55
C ASP A 29 -5.35 6.42 4.42
N THR A 30 -4.14 5.99 4.77
CA THR A 30 -3.14 5.64 3.76
C THR A 30 -3.48 4.35 3.03
N GLY A 31 -4.37 3.52 3.61
CA GLY A 31 -4.65 2.16 3.18
C GLY A 31 -3.51 1.18 3.43
N ASP A 32 -2.49 1.56 4.21
CA ASP A 32 -1.45 0.64 4.68
C ASP A 32 -1.84 -0.01 6.01
N ILE A 33 -1.48 -1.27 6.20
CA ILE A 33 -1.62 -2.01 7.46
C ILE A 33 -0.32 -1.83 8.23
N GLY A 34 -0.42 -1.65 9.55
CA GLY A 34 0.76 -1.59 10.40
C GLY A 34 0.41 -1.50 11.88
N TYR A 35 1.44 -1.44 12.71
CA TYR A 35 1.32 -1.32 14.16
C TYR A 35 2.42 -0.41 14.73
N LEU A 36 2.22 0.03 15.96
CA LEU A 36 3.21 0.78 16.73
C LEU A 36 4.00 -0.18 17.63
N THR A 37 5.32 -0.04 17.66
CA THR A 37 6.17 -0.71 18.64
C THR A 37 6.02 -0.08 20.01
N GLU A 38 6.51 -0.75 21.05
CA GLU A 38 6.56 -0.20 22.41
C GLU A 38 7.45 1.06 22.50
N THR A 39 8.40 1.23 21.57
CA THR A 39 9.27 2.41 21.45
C THR A 39 8.61 3.57 20.68
N GLY A 40 7.42 3.37 20.13
CA GLY A 40 6.69 4.38 19.35
C GLY A 40 7.03 4.41 17.86
N ASP A 41 7.78 3.43 17.35
CA ASP A 41 8.08 3.30 15.93
C ASP A 41 6.90 2.69 15.17
N VAL A 42 6.70 3.14 13.93
CA VAL A 42 5.65 2.58 13.04
C VAL A 42 6.24 1.46 12.20
N VAL A 43 5.61 0.28 12.23
CA VAL A 43 5.94 -0.85 11.35
C VAL A 43 4.85 -1.01 10.29
N VAL A 44 5.24 -0.91 9.02
CA VAL A 44 4.36 -1.15 7.86
C VAL A 44 4.36 -2.64 7.50
N CYS A 45 3.17 -3.23 7.42
CA CYS A 45 2.96 -4.66 7.18
C CYS A 45 2.40 -4.99 5.79
N GLY A 46 2.07 -3.98 4.98
CA GLY A 46 1.50 -4.15 3.64
C GLY A 46 0.32 -3.22 3.42
N ARG A 47 -0.49 -3.48 2.39
CA ARG A 47 -1.66 -2.66 2.04
C ARG A 47 -2.96 -3.40 2.26
N LEU A 48 -3.97 -2.68 2.74
CA LEU A 48 -5.30 -3.18 3.09
C LEU A 48 -6.05 -3.79 1.89
N LYS A 49 -5.83 -3.25 0.69
CA LYS A 49 -6.53 -3.67 -0.54
C LYS A 49 -5.62 -4.35 -1.56
N ASP A 50 -4.38 -4.66 -1.20
CA ASP A 50 -3.46 -5.34 -2.11
C ASP A 50 -3.64 -6.85 -2.00
N VAL A 51 -4.68 -7.33 -2.68
CA VAL A 51 -4.91 -8.76 -2.89
C VAL A 51 -5.00 -9.02 -4.39
N ILE A 52 -4.09 -9.85 -4.89
CA ILE A 52 -4.20 -10.43 -6.23
C ILE A 52 -5.14 -11.62 -6.11
N ILE A 53 -6.30 -11.56 -6.75
CA ILE A 53 -7.21 -12.70 -6.84
C ILE A 53 -6.88 -13.47 -8.11
N MET A 54 -6.36 -14.69 -7.95
CA MET A 54 -6.03 -15.57 -9.08
C MET A 54 -6.65 -16.95 -8.87
N ALA A 55 -7.46 -17.41 -9.83
CA ALA A 55 -8.17 -18.69 -9.77
C ALA A 55 -8.94 -18.93 -8.45
N GLY A 56 -9.58 -17.88 -7.92
CA GLY A 56 -10.33 -17.94 -6.65
C GLY A 56 -9.47 -17.96 -5.39
N ARG A 57 -8.17 -17.68 -5.49
CA ARG A 57 -7.24 -17.61 -4.36
C ARG A 57 -6.76 -16.18 -4.14
N ASN A 58 -6.68 -15.79 -2.87
CA ASN A 58 -6.09 -14.53 -2.45
C ASN A 58 -4.56 -14.71 -2.39
N ILE A 59 -3.84 -13.92 -3.17
CA ILE A 59 -2.38 -13.88 -3.21
C ILE A 59 -1.96 -12.47 -2.81
N TYR A 60 -1.15 -12.36 -1.77
CA TYR A 60 -0.64 -11.07 -1.30
C TYR A 60 0.61 -10.69 -2.09
N PRO A 61 0.67 -9.51 -2.73
CA PRO A 61 1.85 -9.03 -3.45
C PRO A 61 3.14 -9.15 -2.64
N THR A 62 3.09 -8.85 -1.35
CA THR A 62 4.23 -8.93 -0.43
C THR A 62 4.87 -10.32 -0.36
N ASP A 63 4.08 -11.39 -0.51
CA ASP A 63 4.60 -12.76 -0.51
C ASP A 63 5.42 -13.03 -1.78
N ILE A 64 4.96 -12.52 -2.93
CA ILE A 64 5.67 -12.61 -4.21
C ILE A 64 6.97 -11.81 -4.13
N GLU A 65 6.93 -10.59 -3.61
CA GLU A 65 8.09 -9.71 -3.46
C GLU A 65 9.15 -10.28 -2.51
N ARG A 66 8.70 -10.87 -1.40
CA ARG A 66 9.58 -11.58 -0.47
C ARG A 66 10.20 -12.83 -1.08
N ALA A 67 9.45 -13.58 -1.88
CA ALA A 67 9.98 -14.73 -2.61
C ALA A 67 11.03 -14.29 -3.65
N ALA A 68 10.73 -13.24 -4.44
CA ALA A 68 11.65 -12.67 -5.42
C ALA A 68 12.94 -12.13 -4.77
N SER A 69 12.84 -11.55 -3.57
CA SER A 69 13.99 -11.06 -2.80
C SER A 69 14.95 -12.15 -2.33
N ARG A 70 14.62 -13.44 -2.49
CA ARG A 70 15.51 -14.58 -2.17
C ARG A 70 16.36 -15.04 -3.36
N VAL A 71 16.14 -14.49 -4.55
CA VAL A 71 16.88 -14.84 -5.76
C VAL A 71 18.26 -14.17 -5.72
N ASP A 72 19.30 -14.93 -6.06
CA ASP A 72 20.67 -14.40 -6.12
C ASP A 72 20.77 -13.20 -7.10
N GLY A 73 21.48 -12.16 -6.68
CA GLY A 73 21.57 -10.89 -7.42
C GLY A 73 20.40 -9.92 -7.22
N VAL A 74 19.30 -10.31 -6.59
CA VAL A 74 18.20 -9.38 -6.23
C VAL A 74 18.48 -8.77 -4.86
N ARG A 75 18.57 -7.43 -4.78
CA ARG A 75 18.70 -6.74 -3.49
C ARG A 75 17.39 -6.86 -2.69
N PRO A 76 17.42 -7.28 -1.42
CA PRO A 76 16.22 -7.34 -0.58
C PRO A 76 15.49 -6.00 -0.52
N GLY A 77 14.18 -6.02 -0.71
CA GLY A 77 13.34 -4.82 -0.75
C GLY A 77 13.37 -4.06 -2.09
N CYS A 78 14.06 -4.57 -3.11
CA CYS A 78 14.08 -4.00 -4.46
C CYS A 78 13.27 -4.82 -5.47
N ALA A 79 12.25 -5.54 -5.02
CA ALA A 79 11.30 -6.27 -5.86
C ALA A 79 9.87 -5.76 -5.58
N VAL A 80 9.07 -5.61 -6.63
CA VAL A 80 7.66 -5.18 -6.54
C VAL A 80 6.79 -6.07 -7.43
N ALA A 81 5.64 -6.50 -6.93
CA ALA A 81 4.66 -7.22 -7.71
C ALA A 81 3.74 -6.23 -8.43
N VAL A 82 3.67 -6.33 -9.76
CA VAL A 82 2.84 -5.46 -10.59
C VAL A 82 1.87 -6.28 -11.42
N ARG A 83 0.67 -5.73 -11.64
CA ARG A 83 -0.24 -6.26 -12.65
C ARG A 83 0.25 -5.81 -14.02
N LEU A 84 0.54 -6.74 -14.91
CA LEU A 84 0.65 -6.45 -16.33
C LEU A 84 -0.77 -6.35 -16.89
N ASP A 85 -1.07 -5.28 -17.61
CA ASP A 85 -2.29 -5.27 -18.42
C ASP A 85 -2.18 -6.40 -19.44
N ALA A 86 -3.10 -7.36 -19.37
CA ALA A 86 -3.32 -8.26 -20.49
C ALA A 86 -3.81 -7.38 -21.64
N GLY A 87 -2.92 -7.09 -22.59
CA GLY A 87 -3.30 -6.47 -23.85
C GLY A 87 -4.54 -7.17 -24.42
N ARG A 88 -5.42 -6.36 -25.02
CA ARG A 88 -6.70 -6.75 -25.63
C ARG A 88 -6.69 -8.10 -26.34
#